data_AF-A0A520WDY1-F1
#
_entry.id   AF-A0A520WDY1-F1
#
_cell.length_a   1.000
_cell.length_b   1.000
_cell.length_c   1.000
_cell.angle_alpha   90.00
_cell.angle_beta   90.00
_cell.angle_gamma   90.00
#
_symmetry.space_group_name_H-M   'P 1'
#
loop_
_entity.id
_entity.type
_entity.pdbx_description
1 polymer ?
#
loop_
_entity_poly.entity_id
_entity_poly.type
_entity_poly.pdbx_seq_one_letter_code
_entity_poly.pdbx_strand_id
1 'polypeptide(L)'
;MRDLAAILLAITLVFFALRLATSLTRDRRQRKRTRLSIEATGQIILAEVPSEAGITFFTEDATAFYFGQQTISKNAITATRVLINGTPIAASIRHDIRDAETVSQEVVENHPEGFSRDRWDVAIETADASLVIPCGEIRERISQELARGIFTAVKMAIETNAK
;
A
#
# COMPACT_ATOMS: atom_id res chain seq x y z
N MET A 1 -11.60 -44.78 -28.71
CA MET A 1 -11.04 -43.41 -28.85
C MET A 1 -11.57 -42.45 -27.79
N ARG A 2 -12.87 -42.42 -27.50
CA ARG A 2 -13.47 -41.52 -26.49
C ARG A 2 -12.92 -41.73 -25.07
N ASP A 3 -12.72 -42.98 -24.65
CA ASP A 3 -12.20 -43.26 -23.30
C ASP A 3 -10.72 -42.90 -23.14
N LEU A 4 -9.90 -43.09 -24.18
CA LEU A 4 -8.51 -42.62 -24.19
C LEU A 4 -8.44 -41.09 -24.13
N ALA A 5 -9.32 -40.39 -24.87
CA ALA A 5 -9.41 -38.94 -24.82
C ALA A 5 -9.86 -38.45 -23.43
N ALA A 6 -10.81 -39.14 -22.79
CA ALA A 6 -11.26 -38.82 -21.44
C ALA A 6 -10.17 -39.02 -20.39
N ILE A 7 -9.40 -40.11 -20.46
CA ILE A 7 -8.26 -40.36 -19.57
C ILE A 7 -7.19 -39.29 -19.74
N LEU A 8 -6.85 -38.94 -20.98
CA LEU A 8 -5.84 -37.92 -21.26
C LEU A 8 -6.29 -36.54 -20.72
N LEU A 9 -7.56 -36.18 -20.92
CA LEU A 9 -8.14 -34.96 -20.39
C LEU A 9 -8.14 -34.93 -18.86
N ALA A 10 -8.52 -36.04 -18.21
CA ALA A 10 -8.45 -36.17 -16.75
C ALA A 10 -7.03 -35.96 -16.22
N ILE A 11 -6.03 -36.56 -16.86
CA ILE A 11 -4.61 -36.39 -16.50
C ILE A 11 -4.18 -34.92 -16.63
N THR A 12 -4.56 -34.23 -17.72
CA THR A 12 -4.23 -32.81 -17.89
C THR A 12 -4.86 -31.91 -16.83
N LEU A 13 -6.12 -32.16 -16.47
CA LEU A 13 -6.81 -31.41 -15.42
C LEU A 13 -6.18 -31.63 -14.04
N VAL A 14 -5.83 -32.87 -13.70
CA VAL A 14 -5.15 -33.19 -12.44
C VAL A 14 -3.78 -32.51 -12.38
N PHE A 15 -3.02 -32.53 -13.47
CA PHE A 15 -1.73 -31.85 -13.54
C PHE A 15 -1.86 -30.32 -13.38
N PHE A 16 -2.86 -29.73 -14.02
CA PHE A 16 -3.16 -28.30 -13.89
C PHE A 16 -3.57 -27.93 -12.46
N ALA A 17 -4.42 -28.74 -11.82
CA ALA A 17 -4.83 -28.55 -10.43
C ALA A 17 -3.63 -28.64 -9.47
N LEU A 18 -2.70 -29.60 -9.68
CA LEU A 18 -1.47 -29.69 -8.90
C LEU A 18 -0.58 -28.46 -9.07
N ARG A 19 -0.43 -27.94 -10.30
CA ARG A 19 0.33 -26.71 -10.57
C ARG A 19 -0.28 -25.50 -9.85
N LEU A 20 -1.60 -25.39 -9.83
CA LEU A 20 -2.30 -24.31 -9.14
C LEU A 20 -2.15 -24.43 -7.61
N ALA A 21 -2.32 -25.63 -7.05
CA ALA A 21 -2.16 -25.88 -5.62
C ALA A 21 -0.73 -25.60 -5.13
N THR A 22 0.27 -25.96 -5.93
CA THR A 22 1.69 -25.71 -5.61
C THR A 22 2.07 -24.24 -5.73
N SER A 23 1.47 -23.47 -6.65
CA SER A 23 1.71 -22.01 -6.70
C SER A 23 1.12 -21.30 -5.49
N LEU A 24 -0.12 -21.63 -5.10
CA LEU A 24 -0.80 -21.04 -3.93
C LEU A 24 -0.07 -21.34 -2.62
N THR A 25 0.43 -22.56 -2.46
CA THR A 25 1.18 -22.95 -1.26
C THR A 25 2.56 -22.29 -1.19
N ARG A 26 3.21 -22.07 -2.34
CA ARG A 26 4.47 -21.29 -2.41
C ARG A 26 4.23 -19.82 -2.05
N ASP A 27 3.22 -19.19 -2.61
CA ASP A 27 2.89 -17.80 -2.32
C ASP A 27 2.56 -17.60 -0.83
N ARG A 28 1.73 -18.47 -0.25
CA ARG A 28 1.46 -18.46 1.20
C ARG A 28 2.72 -18.60 2.06
N ARG A 29 3.62 -19.52 1.69
CA ARG A 29 4.89 -19.72 2.42
C ARG A 29 5.81 -18.51 2.28
N GLN A 30 5.87 -17.91 1.11
CA GLN A 30 6.68 -16.72 0.85
C GLN A 30 6.19 -15.55 1.68
N ARG A 31 4.88 -15.27 1.70
CA ARG A 31 4.26 -14.23 2.53
C ARG A 31 4.57 -14.43 4.02
N LYS A 32 4.47 -15.66 4.51
CA LYS A 32 4.80 -15.97 5.92
C LYS A 32 6.28 -15.69 6.23
N ARG A 33 7.20 -15.98 5.31
CA ARG A 33 8.63 -15.69 5.48
C ARG A 33 8.93 -14.20 5.47
N THR A 34 8.34 -13.44 4.54
CA THR A 34 8.52 -11.99 4.47
C THR A 34 7.99 -11.30 5.71
N ARG A 35 6.83 -11.74 6.22
CA ARG A 35 6.30 -11.26 7.50
C ARG A 35 7.24 -11.54 8.67
N LEU A 36 7.76 -12.76 8.78
CA LEU A 36 8.71 -13.13 9.83
C LEU A 36 10.03 -12.36 9.74
N SER A 37 10.53 -12.05 8.54
CA SER A 37 11.75 -11.23 8.39
C SER A 37 11.53 -9.78 8.78
N ILE A 38 10.36 -9.21 8.49
CA ILE A 38 10.01 -7.84 8.90
C ILE A 38 9.88 -7.78 10.42
N GLU A 39 9.14 -8.71 11.02
CA GLU A 39 8.99 -8.81 12.48
C GLU A 39 10.35 -9.03 13.18
N ALA A 40 11.26 -9.81 12.57
CA ALA A 40 12.62 -10.00 13.09
C ALA A 40 13.50 -8.74 13.01
N THR A 41 13.13 -7.76 12.18
CA THR A 41 13.82 -6.46 12.06
C THR A 41 13.30 -5.45 13.10
N GLY A 42 12.31 -5.84 13.92
CA GLY A 42 11.68 -4.96 14.90
C GLY A 42 10.65 -3.99 14.28
N GLN A 43 10.31 -4.19 13.01
CA GLN A 43 9.30 -3.39 12.31
C GLN A 43 7.89 -3.97 12.53
N ILE A 44 6.93 -3.08 12.70
CA ILE A 44 5.50 -3.40 12.82
C ILE A 44 4.86 -3.26 11.44
N ILE A 45 4.12 -4.28 11.01
CA ILE A 45 3.34 -4.20 9.76
C ILE A 45 2.06 -3.42 10.03
N LEU A 46 1.90 -2.29 9.36
CA LEU A 46 0.71 -1.45 9.45
C LEU A 46 -0.33 -1.79 8.38
N ALA A 47 0.11 -2.08 7.16
CA ALA A 47 -0.78 -2.42 6.06
C ALA A 47 -0.14 -3.36 5.03
N GLU A 48 -0.98 -4.15 4.36
CA GLU A 48 -0.63 -4.96 3.20
C GLU A 48 -1.18 -4.30 1.95
N VAL A 49 -0.32 -3.61 1.20
CA VAL A 49 -0.72 -2.81 0.04
C VAL A 49 -0.64 -3.66 -1.23
N PRO A 50 -1.73 -3.82 -1.99
CA PRO A 50 -1.70 -4.53 -3.26
C PRO A 50 -0.94 -3.72 -4.32
N SER A 51 -0.05 -4.37 -5.07
CA SER A 51 0.71 -3.79 -6.18
C SER A 51 0.71 -4.72 -7.39
N GLU A 52 1.12 -4.23 -8.56
CA GLU A 52 1.21 -5.06 -9.78
C GLU A 52 2.13 -6.29 -9.61
N ALA A 53 3.16 -6.16 -8.76
CA ALA A 53 4.11 -7.22 -8.45
C ALA A 53 3.65 -8.15 -7.30
N GLY A 54 2.49 -7.90 -6.69
CA GLY A 54 1.94 -8.71 -5.59
C GLY A 54 1.49 -7.88 -4.40
N ILE A 55 2.07 -8.14 -3.22
CA ILE A 55 1.77 -7.40 -1.99
C ILE A 55 3.06 -6.75 -1.50
N THR A 56 2.97 -5.45 -1.25
CA THR A 56 4.02 -4.65 -0.63
C THR A 56 3.58 -4.29 0.78
N PHE A 57 4.41 -4.59 1.79
CA PHE A 57 4.11 -4.23 3.16
C PHE A 57 4.42 -2.75 3.40
N PHE A 58 3.50 -2.06 4.05
CA PHE A 58 3.75 -0.78 4.69
C PHE A 58 4.07 -1.05 6.16
N THR A 59 5.29 -0.73 6.57
CA THR A 59 5.80 -1.05 7.91
C THR A 59 6.31 0.20 8.61
N GLU A 60 6.43 0.10 9.92
CA GLU A 60 6.85 1.19 10.80
C GLU A 60 7.87 0.68 11.83
N ASP A 61 8.86 1.49 12.13
CA ASP A 61 9.67 1.38 13.34
C ASP A 61 9.57 2.67 14.18
N ALA A 62 10.40 2.81 15.22
CA ALA A 62 10.40 4.00 16.08
C ALA A 62 10.68 5.31 15.32
N THR A 63 11.41 5.27 14.21
CA THR A 63 12.01 6.43 13.54
C THR A 63 11.51 6.67 12.12
N ALA A 64 11.01 5.64 11.42
CA ALA A 64 10.69 5.69 10.00
C ALA A 64 9.51 4.78 9.62
N PHE A 65 8.88 5.11 8.50
CA PHE A 65 8.00 4.23 7.75
C PHE A 65 8.74 3.64 6.56
N TYR A 66 8.35 2.44 6.14
CA TYR A 66 8.92 1.76 4.98
C TYR A 66 7.83 1.29 4.05
N PHE A 67 8.07 1.49 2.75
CA PHE A 67 7.21 1.02 1.69
C PHE A 67 8.03 0.47 0.53
N GLY A 68 8.05 -0.85 0.37
CA GLY A 68 8.90 -1.51 -0.62
C GLY A 68 10.39 -1.22 -0.37
N GLN A 69 11.03 -0.45 -1.25
CA GLN A 69 12.43 -0.03 -1.09
C GLN A 69 12.58 1.41 -0.56
N GLN A 70 11.47 2.09 -0.33
CA GLN A 70 11.46 3.49 0.11
C GLN A 70 11.40 3.56 1.63
N THR A 71 12.22 4.45 2.18
CA THR A 71 12.25 4.76 3.61
C THR A 71 11.86 6.21 3.82
N ILE A 72 10.94 6.45 4.75
CA ILE A 72 10.41 7.76 5.06
C ILE A 72 10.68 8.02 6.54
N SER A 73 11.64 8.90 6.84
CA SER A 73 11.87 9.30 8.23
C SER A 73 10.67 10.07 8.76
N LYS A 74 10.14 9.69 9.93
CA LYS A 74 9.01 10.39 10.58
C LYS A 74 9.30 11.87 10.81
N ASN A 75 10.57 12.20 11.04
CA ASN A 75 11.03 13.57 11.29
C ASN A 75 11.15 14.40 10.01
N ALA A 76 11.13 13.77 8.83
CA ALA A 76 11.13 14.45 7.54
C ALA A 76 9.70 14.70 7.00
N ILE A 77 8.67 14.11 7.60
CA ILE A 77 7.29 14.21 7.11
C ILE A 77 6.72 15.59 7.40
N THR A 78 6.36 16.30 6.34
CA THR A 78 5.80 17.65 6.38
C THR A 78 4.29 17.62 6.30
N ALA A 79 3.73 16.73 5.48
CA ALA A 79 2.29 16.55 5.33
C ALA A 79 1.91 15.12 4.94
N THR A 80 0.65 14.77 5.17
CA THR A 80 0.03 13.57 4.62
C THR A 80 -1.40 13.86 4.19
N ARG A 81 -1.85 13.23 3.10
CA ARG A 81 -3.18 13.40 2.53
C ARG A 81 -3.79 12.06 2.14
N VAL A 82 -5.10 11.91 2.37
CA VAL A 82 -5.89 10.84 1.77
C VAL A 82 -6.46 11.36 0.47
N LEU A 83 -6.28 10.59 -0.60
CA LEU A 83 -6.75 10.93 -1.94
C LEU A 83 -7.85 9.95 -2.37
N ILE A 84 -8.89 10.48 -3.02
CA ILE A 84 -9.85 9.71 -3.82
C ILE A 84 -9.70 10.16 -5.26
N ASN A 85 -9.35 9.24 -6.17
CA ASN A 85 -9.12 9.54 -7.59
C ASN A 85 -8.14 10.72 -7.78
N GLY A 86 -7.09 10.75 -6.96
CA GLY A 86 -6.10 11.84 -6.91
C GLY A 86 -6.55 13.08 -6.13
N THR A 87 -7.84 13.26 -5.85
CA THR A 87 -8.35 14.45 -5.14
C THR A 87 -8.17 14.31 -3.62
N PRO A 88 -7.53 15.27 -2.93
CA PRO A 88 -7.37 15.21 -1.48
C PRO A 88 -8.70 15.44 -0.76
N ILE A 89 -9.06 14.50 0.11
CA ILE A 89 -10.28 14.57 0.94
C ILE A 89 -9.99 14.82 2.43
N ALA A 90 -8.75 14.55 2.86
CA ALA A 90 -8.28 14.82 4.21
C ALA A 90 -6.78 15.11 4.17
N ALA A 91 -6.31 16.01 5.01
CA ALA A 91 -4.90 16.37 5.12
C ALA A 91 -4.49 16.58 6.58
N SER A 92 -3.25 16.25 6.90
CA SER A 92 -2.57 16.65 8.14
C SER A 92 -1.21 17.21 7.77
N ILE A 93 -0.88 18.38 8.32
CA ILE A 93 0.34 19.14 8.02
C ILE A 93 1.02 19.45 9.35
N ARG A 94 2.36 19.40 9.37
CA ARG A 94 3.15 19.73 10.55
C ARG A 94 2.97 21.21 10.94
N HIS A 95 2.90 21.48 12.24
CA HIS A 95 2.58 22.81 12.78
C HIS A 95 3.68 23.85 12.57
N ASP A 96 4.95 23.45 12.55
CA ASP A 96 6.10 24.32 12.25
C ASP A 96 6.08 24.90 10.83
N ILE A 97 5.34 24.26 9.92
CA ILE A 97 5.15 24.68 8.52
C ILE A 97 3.88 25.52 8.35
N ARG A 98 3.00 25.61 9.36
CA ARG A 98 1.75 26.41 9.29
C ARG A 98 1.99 27.92 9.14
N ASP A 99 3.16 28.43 9.51
CA ASP A 99 3.54 29.84 9.32
C ASP A 99 4.02 30.15 7.89
N ALA A 100 4.24 29.13 7.06
CA ALA A 100 4.41 29.30 5.62
C ALA A 100 3.04 29.15 4.94
N GLU A 101 2.37 30.30 4.73
CA GLU A 101 1.13 30.41 3.98
C GLU A 101 1.11 29.51 2.73
N THR A 102 0.00 28.77 2.56
CA THR A 102 -0.39 28.04 1.34
C THR A 102 0.53 26.89 0.94
N VAL A 103 0.34 25.72 1.55
CA VAL A 103 0.89 24.47 1.01
C VAL A 103 0.23 24.20 -0.35
N SER A 104 1.06 24.21 -1.39
CA SER A 104 0.67 24.20 -2.81
C SER A 104 -0.19 23.00 -3.20
N GLN A 105 -1.20 23.28 -4.01
CA GLN A 105 -2.20 22.36 -4.55
C GLN A 105 -1.68 21.55 -5.76
N GLU A 106 -0.37 21.53 -5.99
CA GLU A 106 0.25 21.17 -7.29
C GLU A 106 0.78 19.73 -7.43
N VAL A 107 0.60 18.84 -6.46
CA VAL A 107 1.05 17.44 -6.59
C VAL A 107 -0.13 16.50 -6.83
N VAL A 108 -0.91 16.75 -7.88
CA VAL A 108 -1.82 15.73 -8.40
C VAL A 108 -1.79 15.82 -9.91
N GLU A 109 -1.00 14.95 -10.54
CA GLU A 109 -1.12 14.66 -11.97
C GLU A 109 -2.58 14.20 -12.21
N ASN A 110 -3.35 15.04 -12.90
CA ASN A 110 -4.69 14.72 -13.37
C ASN A 110 -4.57 13.55 -14.36
N HIS A 111 -4.78 12.33 -13.88
CA HIS A 111 -4.99 11.18 -14.75
C HIS A 111 -6.42 11.23 -15.30
N PRO A 112 -6.63 10.99 -16.60
CA PRO A 112 -7.91 11.26 -17.25
C PRO A 112 -9.02 10.40 -16.67
N GLU A 113 -10.11 11.08 -16.32
CA GLU A 113 -11.36 10.53 -15.82
C GLU A 113 -11.93 9.49 -16.79
N GLY A 114 -11.66 8.22 -16.51
CA GLY A 114 -12.52 7.12 -16.92
C GLY A 114 -13.44 6.78 -15.75
N PHE A 115 -14.69 6.38 -16.03
CA PHE A 115 -15.67 5.89 -15.05
C PHE A 115 -15.18 4.62 -14.31
N SER A 116 -14.13 4.77 -13.52
CA SER A 116 -13.39 3.71 -12.82
C SER A 116 -13.58 3.91 -11.33
N ARG A 117 -13.60 2.80 -10.60
CA ARG A 117 -13.92 2.71 -9.17
C ARG A 117 -13.14 3.73 -8.35
N ASP A 118 -13.74 4.22 -7.25
CA ASP A 118 -13.06 5.12 -6.32
C ASP A 118 -11.71 4.51 -5.88
N ARG A 119 -10.64 5.10 -6.41
CA ARG A 119 -9.27 4.75 -6.10
C ARG A 119 -8.85 5.51 -4.86
N TRP A 120 -8.49 4.76 -3.82
CA TRP A 120 -7.98 5.33 -2.59
C TRP A 120 -6.47 5.29 -2.61
N ASP A 121 -5.83 6.43 -2.35
CA ASP A 121 -4.38 6.53 -2.21
C ASP A 121 -4.04 7.38 -0.97
N VAL A 122 -2.81 7.23 -0.46
CA VAL A 122 -2.28 8.12 0.59
C VAL A 122 -1.01 8.78 0.09
N ALA A 123 -1.01 10.11 0.04
CA ALA A 123 0.19 10.88 -0.20
C ALA A 123 0.89 11.19 1.12
N ILE A 124 2.20 11.01 1.15
CA ILE A 124 3.09 11.40 2.24
C ILE A 124 4.13 12.34 1.64
N GLU A 125 4.13 13.57 2.13
CA GLU A 125 5.07 14.59 1.71
C GLU A 125 6.17 14.73 2.75
N THR A 126 7.38 14.85 2.22
CA THR A 126 8.59 15.22 2.94
C THR A 126 9.12 16.53 2.35
N ALA A 127 10.15 17.10 2.96
CA ALA A 127 10.78 18.32 2.42
C ALA A 127 11.32 18.12 0.98
N ASP A 128 11.80 16.91 0.67
CA ASP A 128 12.54 16.63 -0.56
C ASP A 128 11.70 15.86 -1.61
N ALA A 129 10.63 15.19 -1.19
CA ALA A 129 9.87 14.29 -2.06
C ALA A 129 8.42 14.11 -1.61
N SER A 130 7.54 13.83 -2.57
CA SER A 130 6.19 13.33 -2.35
C SER A 130 6.11 11.86 -2.74
N LEU A 131 5.59 11.04 -1.83
CA LEU A 131 5.34 9.62 -2.07
C LEU A 131 3.84 9.33 -2.04
N VAL A 132 3.35 8.63 -3.07
CA VAL A 132 1.97 8.14 -3.11
C VAL A 132 1.94 6.63 -2.87
N ILE A 133 1.20 6.21 -1.85
CA ILE A 133 0.95 4.81 -1.53
C ILE A 133 -0.38 4.39 -2.16
N PRO A 134 -0.36 3.50 -3.18
CA PRO A 134 -1.56 3.10 -3.88
C PRO A 134 -2.38 2.10 -3.06
N CYS A 135 -3.47 2.55 -2.41
CA CYS A 135 -4.29 1.66 -1.57
C CYS A 135 -5.28 0.83 -2.41
N GLY A 136 -5.35 1.12 -3.71
CA GLY A 136 -5.95 0.28 -4.74
C GLY A 136 -7.39 0.64 -5.09
N GLU A 137 -7.90 -0.07 -6.10
CA GLU A 137 -9.25 0.06 -6.67
C GLU A 137 -10.15 -1.17 -6.34
N ILE A 138 -9.64 -2.04 -5.46
CA ILE A 138 -9.98 -3.47 -5.45
C ILE A 138 -11.36 -3.74 -4.83
N ARG A 139 -11.81 -2.89 -3.88
CA ARG A 139 -13.16 -2.83 -3.28
C ARG A 139 -13.21 -1.60 -2.37
N GLU A 140 -14.22 -0.77 -2.54
CA GLU A 140 -14.37 0.54 -1.87
C GLU A 140 -14.03 0.48 -0.37
N ARG A 141 -14.63 -0.46 0.38
CA ARG A 141 -14.41 -0.53 1.83
C ARG A 141 -13.00 -0.96 2.26
N ILE A 142 -12.37 -1.90 1.55
CA ILE A 142 -11.03 -2.40 1.94
C ILE A 142 -9.97 -1.35 1.62
N SER A 143 -10.05 -0.76 0.42
CA SER A 143 -9.11 0.29 -0.01
C SER A 143 -9.25 1.55 0.85
N GLN A 144 -10.48 1.90 1.26
CA GLN A 144 -10.74 2.98 2.21
C GLN A 144 -10.18 2.69 3.61
N GLU A 145 -10.46 1.50 4.18
CA GLU A 145 -9.96 1.15 5.52
C GLU A 145 -8.43 1.11 5.54
N LEU A 146 -7.80 0.62 4.47
CA LEU A 146 -6.35 0.62 4.31
C LEU A 146 -5.78 2.04 4.23
N ALA A 147 -6.34 2.90 3.37
CA ALA A 147 -5.91 4.29 3.24
C ALA A 147 -6.08 5.06 4.56
N ARG A 148 -7.20 4.86 5.26
CA ARG A 148 -7.44 5.46 6.58
C ARG A 148 -6.45 4.97 7.63
N GLY A 149 -6.11 3.68 7.63
CA GLY A 149 -5.13 3.10 8.54
C GLY A 149 -3.75 3.74 8.38
N ILE A 150 -3.25 3.79 7.14
CA ILE A 150 -1.97 4.40 6.81
C ILE A 150 -1.97 5.89 7.16
N PHE A 151 -2.99 6.64 6.72
CA PHE A 151 -3.11 8.07 7.01
C PHE A 151 -3.11 8.34 8.51
N THR A 152 -3.86 7.55 9.30
CA THR A 152 -3.94 7.76 10.74
C THR A 152 -2.58 7.52 11.41
N ALA A 153 -1.85 6.47 11.02
CA ALA A 153 -0.51 6.21 11.56
C ALA A 153 0.47 7.35 11.24
N VAL A 154 0.48 7.83 9.99
CA VAL A 154 1.36 8.92 9.56
C VAL A 154 0.97 10.23 10.25
N LYS A 155 -0.33 10.53 10.35
CA LYS A 155 -0.85 11.69 11.08
C LYS A 155 -0.38 11.70 12.53
N MET A 156 -0.47 10.56 13.23
CA MET A 156 0.01 10.43 14.61
C MET A 156 1.51 10.71 14.74
N ALA A 157 2.31 10.28 13.75
CA ALA A 157 3.75 10.59 13.72
C ALA A 157 4.01 12.09 13.53
N ILE A 158 3.26 12.77 12.66
CA ILE A 158 3.33 14.22 12.48
C ILE A 158 2.97 14.94 13.79
N GLU A 159 1.89 14.53 14.45
CA GLU A 159 1.41 15.15 15.69
C GLU A 159 2.37 14.92 16.87
N THR A 160 2.99 13.73 16.94
CA THR A 160 3.96 13.40 18.00
C THR A 160 5.26 14.19 17.84
N ASN A 161 5.72 14.39 16.60
CA ASN A 161 6.93 15.14 16.29
C ASN A 161 6.73 16.67 16.35
N ALA A 162 5.49 17.14 16.42
CA ALA A 162 5.16 18.55 16.57
C ALA A 162 5.16 19.04 18.03
N LYS A 163 5.43 18.15 18.99
CA LYS A 163 5.46 18.43 20.43
C LYS A 163 6.88 18.42 20.98
#